data_AF-A0A1V5DP94-F1
#
_entry.id   AF-A0A1V5DP94-F1
#
_cell.length_a   1.000
_cell.length_b   1.000
_cell.length_c   1.000
_cell.angle_alpha   90.00
_cell.angle_beta   90.00
_cell.angle_gamma   90.00
#
_symmetry.space_group_name_H-M   'P 1'
#
loop_
_entity.id
_entity.type
_entity.pdbx_description
1 polymer ?
#
loop_
_entity_poly.entity_id
_entity_poly.type
_entity_poly.pdbx_seq_one_letter_code
_entity_poly.pdbx_strand_id
1 'polypeptide(L)'
;MHSMNTIENSLDKIAENILYMDEASLSSLWNKYKTKMEQFSFTPEWEKAVIVFSIINAVKVKNAIYNEQIINKQTPQTISHPGRSNGKPNLKLVK
;
A
#
# COMPACT_ATOMS: atom_id res chain seq x y z
N MET A 1 4.75 -21.12 30.77
CA MET A 1 4.82 -20.50 29.43
C MET A 1 3.49 -19.82 29.11
N HIS A 2 3.24 -18.60 29.60
CA HIS A 2 1.99 -17.89 29.24
C HIS A 2 2.12 -16.35 29.24
N SER A 3 3.27 -15.84 28.80
CA SER A 3 3.50 -14.40 28.58
C SER A 3 4.11 -14.11 27.20
N MET A 4 3.87 -14.98 26.21
CA MET A 4 3.89 -14.56 24.80
C MET A 4 2.46 -14.12 24.47
N ASN A 5 2.10 -12.88 24.25
CA ASN A 5 2.68 -11.56 24.52
C ASN A 5 1.47 -10.65 24.25
N THR A 6 0.94 -9.90 25.22
CA THR A 6 -0.30 -9.13 25.02
C THR A 6 -0.23 -8.22 23.79
N ILE A 7 0.97 -7.73 23.48
CA ILE A 7 1.27 -6.92 22.29
C ILE A 7 1.12 -7.72 21.00
N GLU A 8 1.60 -8.95 20.93
CA GLU A 8 1.45 -9.80 19.73
C GLU A 8 -0.03 -10.01 19.40
N ASN A 9 -0.85 -10.35 20.39
CA ASN A 9 -2.29 -10.49 20.20
C ASN A 9 -2.97 -9.18 19.78
N SER A 10 -2.50 -8.03 20.29
CA SER A 10 -2.99 -6.73 19.85
C SER A 10 -2.59 -6.41 18.42
N LEU A 11 -1.35 -6.71 18.02
CA LEU A 11 -0.85 -6.51 16.66
C LEU A 11 -1.59 -7.40 15.67
N ASP A 12 -1.85 -8.66 16.05
CA ASP A 12 -2.63 -9.60 15.25
C ASP A 12 -4.05 -9.09 14.99
N LYS A 13 -4.75 -8.66 16.05
CA LYS A 13 -6.07 -8.01 15.93
C LYS A 13 -6.02 -6.74 15.09
N ILE A 14 -4.97 -5.93 15.20
CA ILE A 14 -4.81 -4.73 14.36
C ILE A 14 -4.66 -5.15 12.90
N ALA A 15 -3.85 -6.16 12.61
CA ALA A 15 -3.65 -6.67 11.26
C ALA A 15 -4.97 -7.19 10.67
N GLU A 16 -5.72 -8.01 11.42
CA GLU A 16 -7.05 -8.48 11.00
C GLU A 16 -7.98 -7.31 10.68
N ASN A 17 -8.11 -6.34 11.59
CA ASN A 17 -8.98 -5.18 11.38
C ASN A 17 -8.62 -4.38 10.14
N ILE A 18 -7.32 -4.16 9.88
CA ILE A 18 -6.87 -3.41 8.71
C ILE A 18 -7.08 -4.21 7.41
N LEU A 19 -6.97 -5.54 7.44
CA LEU A 19 -7.22 -6.38 6.28
C LEU A 19 -8.69 -6.35 5.83
N TYR A 20 -9.64 -6.12 6.74
CA TYR A 20 -11.06 -5.97 6.40
C TYR A 20 -11.44 -4.58 5.87
N MET A 21 -10.54 -3.60 5.91
CA MET A 21 -10.80 -2.26 5.37
C MET A 21 -10.76 -2.24 3.85
N ASP A 22 -11.69 -1.51 3.24
CA ASP A 22 -11.65 -1.22 1.81
C ASP A 22 -10.54 -0.20 1.46
N GLU A 23 -10.14 -0.17 0.19
CA GLU A 23 -9.03 0.65 -0.29
C GLU A 23 -9.29 2.16 -0.17
N ALA A 24 -10.55 2.61 -0.26
CA ALA A 24 -10.90 4.02 -0.10
C ALA A 24 -10.76 4.46 1.35
N SER A 25 -11.25 3.65 2.29
CA SER A 25 -11.06 3.86 3.73
C SER A 25 -9.58 3.88 4.11
N LEU A 26 -8.79 2.93 3.60
CA LEU A 26 -7.35 2.87 3.85
C LEU A 26 -6.62 4.10 3.30
N SER A 27 -7.00 4.57 2.10
CA SER A 27 -6.41 5.75 1.47
C SER A 27 -6.77 7.05 2.21
N SER A 28 -8.01 7.17 2.70
CA SER A 28 -8.43 8.29 3.55
C SER A 28 -7.62 8.35 4.85
N LEU A 29 -7.45 7.19 5.51
CA LEU A 29 -6.68 7.09 6.75
C LEU A 29 -5.19 7.41 6.49
N TRP A 30 -4.63 6.91 5.40
CA TRP A 30 -3.26 7.22 4.99
C TRP A 30 -3.04 8.72 4.82
N ASN A 31 -3.91 9.42 4.10
CA ASN A 31 -3.81 10.88 3.90
C ASN A 31 -3.84 11.63 5.24
N LYS A 32 -4.76 11.25 6.14
CA LYS A 32 -4.88 11.85 7.47
C LYS A 32 -3.59 11.73 8.28
N TYR A 33 -3.00 10.53 8.33
CA TYR A 33 -1.80 10.30 9.13
C TYR A 33 -0.53 10.81 8.45
N LYS A 34 -0.51 10.87 7.11
CA LYS A 34 0.58 11.52 6.35
C LYS A 34 0.72 12.99 6.75
N THR A 35 -0.37 13.76 6.71
CA THR A 35 -0.35 15.17 7.09
C THR A 35 0.12 15.38 8.53
N LYS A 36 -0.30 14.50 9.45
CA LYS A 36 0.16 14.53 10.85
C LYS A 36 1.64 14.21 11.01
N MET A 37 2.14 13.26 10.24
CA MET A 37 3.56 12.88 10.25
C MET A 37 4.46 13.97 9.67
N GLU A 38 4.03 14.62 8.59
CA GLU A 38 4.76 15.71 7.92
C GLU A 38 4.97 16.93 8.85
N GLN A 39 4.04 17.16 9.78
CA GLN A 39 4.15 18.19 10.80
C GLN A 39 4.89 17.65 12.04
N PHE A 40 6.22 17.62 11.96
CA PHE A 40 7.06 17.15 13.07
C PHE A 40 6.78 17.89 14.38
N SER A 41 6.63 17.12 15.47
CA SER A 41 6.59 17.65 16.83
C SER A 41 7.12 16.62 17.83
N PHE A 42 7.67 17.08 18.95
CA PHE A 42 8.15 16.23 20.04
C PHE A 42 7.00 15.74 20.94
N THR A 43 5.88 15.35 20.34
CA THR A 43 4.67 14.93 21.07
C THR A 43 4.43 13.43 20.94
N PRO A 44 3.93 12.77 22.00
CA PRO A 44 3.51 11.36 21.91
C PRO A 44 2.47 11.13 20.80
N GLU A 45 1.65 12.13 20.49
CA GLU A 45 0.65 12.10 19.42
C GLU A 45 1.31 12.00 18.03
N TRP A 46 2.41 12.70 17.83
CA TRP A 46 3.18 12.62 16.58
C TRP A 46 3.83 11.25 16.44
N GLU A 47 4.46 10.72 17.50
CA GLU A 47 5.03 9.36 17.49
C GLU A 47 3.96 8.31 17.15
N LYS A 48 2.78 8.40 17.77
CA LYS A 48 1.63 7.54 17.44
C LYS A 48 1.21 7.69 15.98
N ALA A 49 1.18 8.91 15.45
CA ALA A 49 0.83 9.15 14.06
C ALA A 49 1.81 8.49 13.08
N VAL A 50 3.11 8.54 13.38
CA VAL A 50 4.16 7.87 12.60
C VAL A 50 3.98 6.35 12.61
N ILE A 51 3.70 5.76 13.77
CA ILE A 51 3.48 4.31 13.90
C ILE A 51 2.27 3.89 13.07
N VAL A 52 1.13 4.59 13.23
CA VAL A 52 -0.09 4.28 12.48
C VAL A 52 0.12 4.46 10.97
N PHE A 53 0.77 5.54 10.55
CA PHE A 53 1.14 5.75 9.15
C PHE A 53 1.97 4.60 8.59
N SER A 54 2.97 4.14 9.35
CA SER A 54 3.87 3.06 8.96
C SER A 54 3.12 1.73 8.76
N ILE A 55 2.18 1.40 9.66
CA ILE A 55 1.34 0.20 9.55
C ILE A 55 0.48 0.28 8.28
N ILE A 56 -0.20 1.41 8.05
CA ILE A 56 -1.05 1.60 6.85
C ILE A 56 -0.20 1.51 5.57
N ASN A 57 1.00 2.12 5.58
CA ASN A 57 1.91 2.09 4.45
C ASN A 57 2.36 0.66 4.11
N ALA A 58 2.67 -0.16 5.13
CA ALA A 58 3.00 -1.56 4.93
C ALA A 58 1.86 -2.33 4.24
N VAL A 59 0.60 -2.06 4.60
CA VAL A 59 -0.57 -2.68 3.93
C VAL A 59 -0.71 -2.21 2.48
N LYS A 60 -0.49 -0.93 2.19
CA LYS A 60 -0.51 -0.42 0.80
C LYS A 60 0.59 -1.06 -0.06
N VAL A 61 1.80 -1.18 0.47
CA VAL A 61 2.90 -1.88 -0.22
C VAL A 61 2.55 -3.35 -0.47
N LYS A 62 2.02 -4.06 0.55
CA LYS A 62 1.55 -5.44 0.40
C LYS A 62 0.47 -5.55 -0.69
N ASN A 63 -0.49 -4.63 -0.73
CA ASN A 63 -1.54 -4.61 -1.74
C ASN A 63 -0.98 -4.35 -3.15
N ALA A 64 -0.02 -3.44 -3.30
CA ALA A 64 0.64 -3.20 -4.58
C ALA A 64 1.35 -4.45 -5.10
N ILE A 65 2.14 -5.11 -4.24
CA ILE A 65 2.80 -6.39 -4.57
C ILE A 65 1.77 -7.44 -4.96
N TYR A 66 0.67 -7.57 -4.22
CA TYR A 66 -0.37 -8.55 -4.51
C TYR A 66 -1.04 -8.29 -5.88
N ASN A 67 -1.34 -7.03 -6.20
CA ASN A 67 -1.91 -6.64 -7.49
C ASN A 67 -0.95 -6.95 -8.65
N GLU A 68 0.34 -6.66 -8.49
CA GLU A 68 1.37 -7.03 -9.48
C GLU A 68 1.43 -8.54 -9.71
N GLN A 69 1.40 -9.33 -8.64
CA GLN A 69 1.39 -10.79 -8.73
C GLN A 69 0.13 -11.33 -9.43
N ILE A 70 -1.03 -10.72 -9.22
CA ILE A 70 -2.26 -11.07 -9.94
C ILE A 70 -2.10 -10.78 -11.44
N ILE A 71 -1.64 -9.59 -11.81
CA ILE A 71 -1.43 -9.21 -13.22
C ILE A 71 -0.45 -10.19 -13.89
N ASN A 72 0.67 -10.50 -13.23
CA ASN A 72 1.67 -11.44 -13.75
C ASN A 72 1.12 -12.87 -13.94
N LYS A 73 0.16 -13.29 -13.11
CA LYS A 73 -0.50 -14.60 -13.26
C LYS A 73 -1.61 -14.60 -14.32
N GLN A 74 -2.25 -13.46 -14.55
CA GLN A 74 -3.32 -13.31 -15.56
C GLN A 74 -2.79 -13.03 -16.96
N THR A 75 -1.53 -12.57 -17.08
CA THR A 75 -0.85 -12.44 -18.37
C THR A 75 -0.35 -13.84 -18.75
N PRO A 76 -0.90 -14.50 -19.80
CA PRO A 76 -0.22 -15.65 -20.38
C PRO A 76 1.17 -15.15 -20.76
N GLN A 77 2.23 -15.88 -20.43
CA GLN A 77 3.59 -15.46 -20.78
C GLN A 77 3.71 -15.29 -22.30
N THR A 78 3.48 -14.09 -22.81
CA THR A 78 3.98 -13.68 -24.10
C THR A 78 5.44 -13.35 -23.86
N ILE A 79 6.25 -14.40 -23.95
CA ILE A 79 7.70 -14.29 -24.03
C ILE A 79 8.00 -13.32 -25.16
N SER A 80 8.50 -12.12 -24.85
CA SER A 80 9.18 -11.24 -25.81
C SER A 80 10.06 -10.25 -25.07
N HIS A 81 11.36 -10.40 -25.32
CA HIS A 81 12.54 -9.75 -24.75
C HIS A 81 12.54 -8.21 -24.69
N PRO A 82 13.46 -7.61 -23.90
CA PRO A 82 13.57 -6.16 -23.75
C PRO A 82 14.11 -5.54 -25.05
N GLY A 83 13.25 -4.82 -25.76
CA GLY A 83 13.61 -4.06 -26.96
C GLY A 83 12.93 -2.70 -26.96
N ARG A 84 13.70 -1.63 -26.70
CA ARG A 84 13.33 -0.25 -26.98
C ARG A 84 12.70 -0.15 -28.38
N SER A 85 11.51 0.43 -28.50
CA SER A 85 11.18 1.24 -29.67
C SER A 85 10.17 2.33 -29.32
N ASN A 86 10.62 3.58 -29.48
CA ASN A 86 9.78 4.76 -29.54
C ASN A 86 8.94 4.68 -30.84
N GLY A 87 7.64 4.47 -30.73
CA GLY A 87 6.70 4.56 -31.86
C GLY A 87 5.59 5.57 -31.55
N LYS A 88 5.70 6.78 -32.12
CA LYS A 88 4.68 7.84 -32.01
C LYS A 88 3.31 7.35 -32.51
N PRO A 89 2.18 7.66 -31.86
CA PRO A 89 0.88 7.34 -32.42
C PRO A 89 0.54 8.29 -33.57
N ASN A 90 0.29 7.73 -34.75
CA ASN A 90 -0.11 8.48 -35.93
C ASN A 90 -1.65 8.55 -35.96
N LEU A 91 -2.22 9.64 -35.44
CA LEU A 91 -3.65 9.91 -35.52
C LEU A 91 -3.97 10.48 -36.91
N LYS A 92 -4.68 9.71 -37.74
CA LYS A 92 -5.22 10.23 -39.00
C LYS A 92 -6.49 11.03 -38.71
N LEU A 93 -6.49 12.32 -39.06
CA LEU A 93 -7.70 13.13 -39.12
C LEU A 93 -8.61 12.57 -40.23
N VAL A 94 -9.84 12.22 -39.87
CA VAL A 94 -10.91 11.93 -40.84
C VAL A 94 -11.67 13.24 -41.09
N LYS A 95 -11.89 13.56 -42.37
CA LYS A 95 -12.65 14.71 -42.85
C LYS A 95 -14.06 14.29 -43.23
#